data_AF-A0A452ZI76-F1
#
_entry.id   AF-A0A452ZI76-F1
#
_cell.length_a   1.000
_cell.length_b   1.000
_cell.length_c   1.000
_cell.angle_alpha   90.00
_cell.angle_beta   90.00
_cell.angle_gamma   90.00
#
_symmetry.space_group_name_H-M   'P 1'
#
loop_
_entity.id
_entity.type
_entity.pdbx_description
1 polymer ?
#
loop_
_entity_poly.entity_id
_entity_poly.type
_entity_poly.pdbx_seq_one_letter_code
_entity_poly.pdbx_strand_id
1 'polypeptide(L)'
;MEMSQTSVASTCNLPKSYSLNMFKDFVPMCVFSETNQGKLSCEGKVEHKFDMEPHKDNLLNYAKLCRERTQKSMVKTRKVQVLDNDHGMSMRPMPGMVGLISSSSKEKRKPTPTKPSDVKRTRRDRRELENIIFKLFEKQPNWALKALVQETDQPEQFLKEILNDLCMYNKRGPNQGTHELKPEYKKSSEDAAG
;
A
#
# COMPACT_ATOMS: atom_id res chain seq x y z
N MET A 1 -5.52 13.63 27.81
CA MET A 1 -4.92 12.94 26.65
C MET A 1 -4.73 11.50 27.07
N GLU A 2 -5.72 10.68 26.74
CA GLU A 2 -5.85 9.29 27.15
C GLU A 2 -5.10 8.44 26.13
N MET A 3 -4.00 7.81 26.55
CA MET A 3 -3.32 6.77 25.78
C MET A 3 -3.77 5.44 26.40
N SER A 4 -4.56 4.73 25.61
CA SER A 4 -5.31 3.54 25.97
C SER A 4 -4.43 2.44 26.59
N GLN A 5 -4.70 2.16 27.85
CA GLN A 5 -4.37 0.89 28.48
C GLN A 5 -5.02 -0.25 27.70
N THR A 6 -4.22 -1.07 27.03
CA THR A 6 -4.55 -2.47 26.84
C THR A 6 -3.33 -3.33 27.15
N SER A 7 -3.54 -4.33 28.01
CA SER A 7 -2.68 -5.49 28.28
C SER A 7 -1.72 -5.49 29.49
N VAL A 8 -2.20 -5.02 30.65
CA VAL A 8 -1.64 -5.41 31.97
C VAL A 8 -1.71 -6.93 32.26
N ALA A 9 -2.41 -7.72 31.45
CA ALA A 9 -2.51 -9.18 31.59
C ALA A 9 -1.33 -9.96 30.96
N SER A 10 -0.46 -9.31 30.18
CA SER A 10 0.56 -10.01 29.38
C SER A 10 1.82 -10.36 30.18
N THR A 11 2.13 -9.67 31.28
CA THR A 11 3.39 -9.84 32.03
C THR A 11 3.34 -10.94 33.10
N CYS A 12 2.15 -11.45 33.43
CA CYS A 12 1.96 -12.41 34.51
C CYS A 12 2.54 -13.80 34.18
N ASN A 13 2.57 -14.18 32.90
CA ASN A 13 2.91 -15.54 32.47
C ASN A 13 4.30 -15.68 31.80
N LEU A 14 5.14 -14.63 31.82
CA LEU A 14 6.49 -14.71 31.26
C LEU A 14 7.50 -15.22 32.31
N PRO A 15 8.51 -16.00 31.89
CA PRO A 15 9.65 -16.30 32.76
C PRO A 15 10.36 -15.01 33.13
N LYS A 16 10.58 -14.80 34.43
CA LYS A 16 11.29 -13.63 34.98
C LYS A 16 12.78 -13.91 35.20
N SER A 17 13.17 -15.19 35.26
CA SER A 17 14.53 -15.65 35.46
C SER A 17 14.94 -16.59 34.33
N TYR A 18 16.20 -16.47 33.94
CA TYR A 18 16.83 -17.27 32.89
C TYR A 18 18.21 -17.72 33.35
N SER A 19 18.60 -18.92 32.92
CA SER A 19 19.93 -19.48 33.12
C SER A 19 20.72 -19.32 31.82
N LEU A 20 21.99 -18.94 31.94
CA LEU A 20 22.91 -18.80 30.81
C LEU A 20 23.84 -20.01 30.75
N ASN A 21 23.78 -20.74 29.64
CA ASN A 21 24.62 -21.89 29.38
C ASN A 21 25.80 -21.46 28.49
N MET A 22 27.01 -21.48 29.02
CA MET A 22 28.22 -21.11 28.29
C MET A 22 28.75 -22.28 27.46
N PHE A 23 29.05 -22.04 26.18
CA PHE A 23 29.69 -23.01 25.30
C PHE A 23 31.20 -22.80 25.33
N LYS A 24 31.95 -23.89 25.49
CA LYS A 24 33.42 -23.86 25.45
C LYS A 24 33.95 -24.06 24.02
N ASP A 25 33.21 -24.79 23.21
CA ASP A 25 33.59 -25.12 21.84
C ASP A 25 32.62 -24.43 20.86
N PHE A 26 33.08 -23.36 20.22
CA PHE A 26 32.32 -22.68 19.18
C PHE A 26 33.26 -22.15 18.08
N VAL A 27 32.72 -21.97 16.88
CA VAL A 27 33.46 -21.44 15.73
C VAL A 27 33.83 -19.98 16.01
N PRO A 28 35.11 -19.56 15.85
CA PRO A 28 35.49 -18.16 16.04
C PRO A 28 34.66 -17.21 15.19
N MET A 29 34.06 -16.20 15.83
CA MET A 29 33.19 -15.22 15.17
C MET A 29 33.72 -13.80 15.39
N CYS A 30 33.46 -12.92 14.42
CA CYS A 30 33.74 -11.49 14.50
C CYS A 30 32.44 -10.70 14.30
N VAL A 31 32.33 -9.55 14.95
CA VAL A 31 31.19 -8.64 14.86
C VAL A 31 31.56 -7.47 13.96
N PHE A 32 30.71 -7.19 12.99
CA PHE A 32 30.82 -6.02 12.11
C PHE A 32 29.56 -5.17 12.25
N SER A 33 29.71 -3.86 12.18
CA SER A 33 28.61 -2.91 12.15
C SER A 33 28.58 -2.19 10.81
N GLU A 34 27.36 -1.89 10.33
CA GLU A 34 27.13 -1.07 9.16
C GLU A 34 26.29 0.13 9.58
N THR A 35 26.76 1.32 9.23
CA THR A 35 26.00 2.56 9.45
C THR A 35 24.98 2.77 8.32
N ASN A 36 23.94 3.56 8.57
CA ASN A 36 22.93 3.89 7.54
C ASN A 36 23.50 4.60 6.29
N GLN A 37 24.77 5.02 6.32
CA GLN A 37 25.50 5.61 5.20
C GLN A 37 26.36 4.57 4.44
N GLY A 38 26.26 3.29 4.78
CA GLY A 38 26.99 2.19 4.13
C GLY A 38 28.45 2.04 4.57
N LYS A 39 28.87 2.73 5.65
CA LYS A 39 30.22 2.54 6.22
C LYS A 39 30.25 1.31 7.11
N LEU A 40 31.15 0.36 6.80
CA LEU A 40 31.42 -0.85 7.56
C LEU A 40 32.55 -0.65 8.59
N SER A 41 32.39 -1.20 9.79
CA SER A 41 33.41 -1.20 10.84
C SER A 41 33.49 -2.57 11.51
N CYS A 42 34.68 -2.98 11.95
CA CYS A 42 34.89 -4.21 12.73
C CYS A 42 34.83 -3.86 14.22
N GLU A 43 33.84 -4.39 14.94
CA GLU A 43 33.58 -4.07 16.35
C GLU A 43 34.40 -4.97 17.29
N GLY A 44 34.67 -6.21 16.90
CA GLY A 44 35.47 -7.11 17.72
C GLY A 44 35.30 -8.59 17.40
N LYS A 45 35.83 -9.42 18.30
CA LYS A 45 35.75 -10.89 18.24
C LYS A 45 34.84 -11.40 19.35
N VAL A 46 34.12 -12.48 19.07
CA VAL A 46 33.29 -13.16 20.07
C VAL A 46 34.18 -14.09 20.88
N GLU A 47 34.30 -13.83 22.19
CA GLU A 47 35.12 -14.64 23.10
C GLU A 47 34.29 -15.72 23.81
N HIS A 48 33.04 -15.42 24.14
CA HIS A 48 32.16 -16.32 24.89
C HIS A 48 30.79 -16.41 24.21
N LYS A 49 30.31 -17.64 24.00
CA LYS A 49 28.94 -17.92 23.51
C LYS A 49 28.07 -18.41 24.66
N PHE A 50 26.90 -17.79 24.83
CA PHE A 50 25.91 -18.18 25.83
C PHE A 50 24.56 -18.46 25.15
N ASP A 51 23.92 -19.57 25.51
CA ASP A 51 22.50 -19.79 25.20
C ASP A 51 21.68 -19.54 26.47
N MET A 52 20.55 -18.85 26.31
CA MET A 52 19.67 -18.48 27.40
C MET A 52 18.47 -19.44 27.48
N GLU A 53 18.27 -20.04 28.64
CA GLU A 53 17.16 -20.95 28.90
C GLU A 53 16.28 -20.42 30.04
N PRO A 54 14.94 -20.58 29.98
CA PRO A 54 14.07 -20.22 31.09
C PRO A 54 14.43 -21.01 32.36
N HIS A 55 14.44 -20.34 33.50
CA HIS A 55 14.76 -20.99 34.77
C HIS A 55 13.68 -22.01 35.17
N LYS A 56 14.11 -23.05 35.89
CA LYS A 56 13.27 -24.23 36.23
C LYS A 56 12.04 -23.88 37.07
N ASP A 57 12.13 -22.86 37.91
CA ASP A 57 11.06 -22.45 38.83
C ASP A 57 9.75 -22.06 38.14
N ASN A 58 9.81 -21.57 36.89
CA ASN A 58 8.62 -21.12 36.15
C ASN A 58 8.35 -21.94 34.87
N LEU A 59 8.86 -23.17 34.81
CA LEU A 59 8.82 -24.01 33.61
C LEU A 59 7.40 -24.36 33.16
N LEU A 60 6.47 -24.57 34.09
CA LEU A 60 5.08 -24.90 33.78
C LEU A 60 4.34 -23.76 33.07
N ASN A 61 4.52 -22.52 33.54
CA ASN A 61 3.92 -21.35 32.89
C ASN A 61 4.57 -21.07 31.53
N TYR A 62 5.88 -21.29 31.41
CA TYR A 62 6.58 -21.20 30.13
C TYR A 62 6.08 -22.25 29.12
N ALA A 63 5.88 -23.49 29.54
CA ALA A 63 5.32 -24.55 28.69
C ALA A 63 3.91 -24.19 28.19
N LYS A 64 3.06 -23.64 29.08
CA LYS A 64 1.74 -23.12 28.71
C LYS A 64 1.84 -22.00 27.67
N LEU A 65 2.76 -21.06 27.87
CA LEU A 65 3.04 -19.97 26.94
C LEU A 65 3.49 -20.49 25.56
N CYS A 66 4.39 -21.48 25.52
CA CYS A 66 4.83 -22.11 24.27
C CYS A 66 3.66 -22.79 23.54
N ARG A 67 2.80 -23.52 24.26
CA ARG A 67 1.59 -24.13 23.67
C ARG A 67 0.64 -23.08 23.10
N GLU A 68 0.42 -21.97 23.80
CA GLU A 68 -0.43 -20.87 23.34
C GLU A 68 0.14 -20.22 22.07
N ARG A 69 1.46 -20.00 22.00
CA ARG A 69 2.14 -19.47 20.81
C ARG A 69 1.98 -20.40 19.60
N THR A 70 2.20 -21.70 19.80
CA THR A 70 2.00 -22.71 18.77
C THR A 70 0.56 -22.73 18.29
N GLN A 71 -0.41 -22.72 19.21
CA GLN A 71 -1.83 -22.67 18.86
C GLN A 71 -2.18 -21.42 18.05
N LYS A 72 -1.71 -20.23 18.45
CA LYS A 72 -1.91 -18.98 17.71
C LYS A 72 -1.30 -19.05 16.31
N SER A 73 -0.10 -19.61 16.18
CA SER A 73 0.57 -19.78 14.88
C SER A 73 -0.09 -20.83 13.98
N MET A 74 -0.77 -21.83 14.55
CA MET A 74 -1.49 -22.86 13.79
C MET A 74 -2.82 -22.34 13.21
N VAL A 75 -3.33 -21.21 13.71
CA VAL A 75 -4.53 -20.59 13.13
C VAL A 75 -4.16 -19.98 11.77
N LYS A 76 -4.55 -20.67 10.70
CA LYS A 76 -4.41 -20.14 9.33
C LYS A 76 -5.22 -18.86 9.18
N THR A 77 -4.55 -17.77 8.82
CA THR A 77 -5.19 -16.47 8.53
C THR A 77 -6.09 -16.54 7.29
N ARG A 78 -5.77 -17.43 6.34
CA ARG A 78 -6.58 -17.72 5.16
C ARG A 78 -7.39 -18.99 5.36
N LYS A 79 -8.72 -18.90 5.25
CA LYS A 79 -9.64 -20.04 5.29
C LYS A 79 -10.30 -20.20 3.92
N VAL A 80 -10.38 -21.44 3.43
CA VAL A 80 -11.19 -21.77 2.25
C VAL A 80 -12.65 -21.74 2.70
N GLN A 81 -13.48 -20.93 2.04
CA GLN A 81 -14.92 -20.93 2.22
C GLN A 81 -15.53 -21.84 1.16
N VAL A 82 -16.27 -22.86 1.59
CA VAL A 82 -17.09 -23.66 0.67
C VAL A 82 -18.32 -22.82 0.32
N LEU A 83 -18.59 -22.67 -0.97
CA LEU A 83 -19.78 -22.00 -1.44
C LEU A 83 -20.98 -22.95 -1.24
N ASP A 84 -21.96 -22.51 -0.45
CA ASP A 84 -23.18 -23.27 -0.17
C ASP A 84 -24.13 -23.33 -1.39
N ASN A 85 -23.99 -22.36 -2.30
CA ASN A 85 -24.80 -22.28 -3.52
C ASN A 85 -24.03 -22.84 -4.73
N ASP A 86 -24.10 -24.16 -4.92
CA ASP A 86 -23.49 -24.92 -6.01
C ASP A 86 -24.33 -24.95 -7.30
N HIS A 87 -25.44 -24.21 -7.35
CA HIS A 87 -26.31 -24.13 -8.52
C HIS A 87 -25.53 -23.62 -9.73
N GLY A 88 -25.48 -24.44 -10.78
CA GLY A 88 -24.60 -24.31 -11.94
C GLY A 88 -24.66 -22.98 -12.72
N MET A 89 -25.60 -22.08 -12.43
CA MET A 89 -25.58 -20.71 -12.96
C MET A 89 -24.49 -19.83 -12.31
N SER A 90 -24.17 -20.03 -11.03
CA SER A 90 -23.11 -19.26 -10.33
C SER A 90 -21.71 -19.85 -10.54
N MET A 91 -21.63 -21.13 -10.94
CA MET A 91 -20.38 -21.86 -11.17
C MET A 91 -19.93 -21.87 -12.64
N ARG A 92 -20.78 -21.37 -13.56
CA ARG A 92 -20.36 -21.17 -14.95
C ARG A 92 -19.38 -20.01 -15.00
N PRO A 93 -18.17 -20.18 -15.55
CA PRO A 93 -17.33 -19.04 -15.88
C PRO A 93 -18.14 -18.16 -16.83
N MET A 94 -18.38 -16.91 -16.43
CA MET A 94 -19.13 -15.95 -17.22
C MET A 94 -18.51 -15.87 -18.62
N PRO A 95 -19.25 -16.18 -19.69
CA PRO A 95 -18.75 -15.99 -21.05
C PRO A 95 -18.37 -14.52 -21.24
N GLY A 96 -17.06 -14.26 -21.42
CA GLY A 96 -16.51 -12.90 -21.60
C GLY A 96 -15.57 -12.39 -20.49
N MET A 97 -15.29 -13.14 -19.41
CA MET A 97 -14.46 -12.66 -18.29
C MET A 97 -13.11 -13.37 -18.13
N VAL A 98 -12.47 -13.74 -19.23
CA VAL A 98 -11.02 -14.01 -19.24
C VAL A 98 -10.32 -12.66 -19.43
N GLY A 99 -10.01 -11.95 -18.33
CA GLY A 99 -9.09 -10.80 -18.39
C GLY A 99 -9.46 -9.50 -17.67
N LEU A 100 -10.35 -9.46 -16.68
CA LEU A 100 -10.65 -8.20 -15.97
C LEU A 100 -10.70 -8.37 -14.44
N ILE A 101 -9.53 -8.20 -13.82
CA ILE A 101 -9.40 -7.96 -12.38
C ILE A 101 -9.27 -6.44 -12.19
N SER A 102 -10.30 -5.81 -11.64
CA SER A 102 -10.20 -4.57 -10.88
C SER A 102 -11.43 -4.42 -10.00
N SER A 103 -11.43 -5.10 -8.86
CA SER A 103 -12.45 -4.93 -7.82
C SER A 103 -12.13 -3.70 -6.98
N SER A 104 -12.74 -2.56 -7.31
CA SER A 104 -12.95 -1.47 -6.35
C SER A 104 -14.44 -1.40 -6.04
N SER A 105 -14.80 -1.86 -4.84
CA SER A 105 -16.11 -1.76 -4.23
C SER A 105 -16.56 -0.31 -4.08
N LYS A 106 -17.65 0.08 -4.74
CA LYS A 106 -18.59 1.08 -4.25
C LYS A 106 -20.02 0.64 -4.58
N GLU A 107 -20.73 0.33 -3.50
CA GLU A 107 -22.14 0.61 -3.25
C GLU A 107 -23.13 0.47 -4.42
N LYS A 108 -24.03 -0.51 -4.29
CA LYS A 108 -25.19 -0.72 -5.14
C LYS A 108 -26.01 0.58 -5.29
N ARG A 109 -25.88 1.27 -6.43
CA ARG A 109 -26.99 1.98 -7.06
C ARG A 109 -27.41 1.21 -8.30
N LYS A 110 -28.70 0.94 -8.39
CA LYS A 110 -29.37 0.20 -9.47
C LYS A 110 -28.86 0.69 -10.84
N PRO A 111 -28.36 -0.18 -11.73
CA PRO A 111 -28.14 0.21 -13.11
C PRO A 111 -29.51 0.23 -13.80
N THR A 112 -29.99 1.43 -14.09
CA THR A 112 -30.82 1.65 -15.28
C THR A 112 -30.08 1.05 -16.49
N PRO A 113 -30.79 0.49 -17.48
CA PRO A 113 -30.14 -0.15 -18.62
C PRO A 113 -29.60 0.93 -19.56
N THR A 114 -28.46 1.53 -19.22
CA THR A 114 -27.67 2.29 -20.17
C THR A 114 -26.97 1.29 -21.07
N LYS A 115 -27.54 1.16 -22.27
CA LYS A 115 -26.93 0.58 -23.46
C LYS A 115 -25.42 0.87 -23.46
N PRO A 116 -24.55 -0.11 -23.78
CA PRO A 116 -23.15 0.18 -24.06
C PRO A 116 -23.14 1.06 -25.31
N SER A 117 -23.11 2.37 -25.11
CA SER A 117 -22.77 3.26 -26.18
C SER A 117 -21.28 3.05 -26.39
N ASP A 118 -20.94 2.20 -27.36
CA ASP A 118 -19.70 2.24 -28.12
C ASP A 118 -19.59 3.62 -28.79
N VAL A 119 -19.54 4.69 -27.99
CA VAL A 119 -19.06 5.97 -28.46
C VAL A 119 -17.55 5.78 -28.44
N LYS A 120 -17.01 5.45 -29.60
CA LYS A 120 -15.63 5.75 -29.94
C LYS A 120 -15.29 7.07 -29.26
N ARG A 121 -14.44 7.04 -28.22
CA ARG A 121 -13.97 8.25 -27.54
C ARG A 121 -13.22 9.05 -28.60
N THR A 122 -13.94 9.92 -29.29
CA THR A 122 -13.37 10.75 -30.34
C THR A 122 -12.42 11.71 -29.66
N ARG A 123 -11.18 11.75 -30.15
CA ARG A 123 -10.19 12.73 -29.71
C ARG A 123 -10.82 14.11 -29.90
N ARG A 124 -10.99 14.87 -28.81
CA ARG A 124 -11.38 16.27 -28.93
C ARG A 124 -10.27 17.07 -29.59
N ASP A 125 -10.65 18.20 -30.17
CA ASP A 125 -9.67 19.14 -30.69
C ASP A 125 -8.74 19.59 -29.57
N ARG A 126 -7.45 19.65 -29.86
CA ARG A 126 -6.39 19.97 -28.91
C ARG A 126 -6.63 21.32 -28.22
N ARG A 127 -7.07 22.33 -28.98
CA ARG A 127 -7.36 23.68 -28.45
C ARG A 127 -8.54 23.70 -27.49
N GLU A 128 -9.55 22.89 -27.75
CA GLU A 128 -10.71 22.76 -26.86
C GLU A 128 -10.32 22.07 -25.55
N LEU A 129 -9.48 21.03 -25.63
CA LEU A 129 -9.01 20.32 -24.45
C LEU A 129 -8.10 21.17 -23.57
N GLU A 130 -7.24 22.00 -24.17
CA GLU A 130 -6.41 22.99 -23.47
C GLU A 130 -7.27 23.92 -22.60
N ASN A 131 -8.34 24.49 -23.18
CA ASN A 131 -9.27 25.35 -22.45
C ASN A 131 -10.00 24.63 -21.30
N ILE A 132 -10.38 23.36 -21.50
CA ILE A 132 -11.01 22.55 -20.46
C ILE A 132 -10.01 22.27 -19.33
N ILE A 133 -8.76 21.94 -19.67
CA ILE A 133 -7.70 21.68 -18.69
C ILE A 133 -7.46 22.94 -17.84
N PHE A 134 -7.35 24.13 -18.44
CA PHE A 134 -7.21 25.38 -17.67
C PHE A 134 -8.37 25.60 -16.69
N LYS A 135 -9.62 25.41 -17.13
CA LYS A 135 -10.81 25.49 -16.25
C LYS A 135 -10.80 24.46 -15.12
N LEU A 136 -10.25 23.26 -15.35
CA LEU A 136 -10.12 22.26 -14.29
C LEU A 136 -9.09 22.69 -13.25
N PHE A 137 -7.97 23.28 -13.67
CA PHE A 137 -6.94 23.77 -12.76
C PHE A 137 -7.32 25.03 -11.98
N GLU A 138 -8.31 25.81 -12.44
CA GLU A 138 -8.94 26.86 -11.63
C GLU A 138 -9.68 26.29 -10.40
N LYS A 139 -10.26 25.09 -10.51
CA LYS A 139 -10.98 24.45 -9.40
C LYS A 139 -10.03 23.93 -8.31
N GLN A 140 -8.88 23.40 -8.70
CA GLN A 140 -7.83 22.95 -7.78
C GLN A 140 -6.45 22.94 -8.47
N PRO A 141 -5.38 23.32 -7.75
CA PRO A 141 -4.06 23.52 -8.33
C PRO A 141 -3.36 22.22 -8.76
N ASN A 142 -3.78 21.07 -8.24
CA ASN A 142 -3.16 19.77 -8.49
C ASN A 142 -4.22 18.74 -8.89
N TRP A 143 -3.97 18.03 -9.99
CA TRP A 143 -4.88 17.01 -10.51
C TRP A 143 -4.18 15.66 -10.72
N ALA A 144 -4.81 14.57 -10.28
CA ALA A 144 -4.35 13.22 -10.63
C ALA A 144 -4.75 12.85 -12.07
N LEU A 145 -3.88 12.13 -12.79
CA LEU A 145 -4.13 11.75 -14.19
C LEU A 145 -5.46 10.99 -14.38
N LYS A 146 -5.77 10.06 -13.46
CA LYS A 146 -7.02 9.29 -13.50
C LYS A 146 -8.27 10.19 -13.40
N ALA A 147 -8.20 11.27 -12.63
CA ALA A 147 -9.31 12.20 -12.48
C ALA A 147 -9.48 13.06 -13.73
N LEU A 148 -8.38 13.52 -14.34
CA LEU A 148 -8.44 14.26 -15.62
C LEU A 148 -9.00 13.41 -16.76
N VAL A 149 -8.68 12.11 -16.81
CA VAL A 149 -9.26 11.16 -17.79
C VAL A 149 -10.77 11.04 -17.62
N GLN A 150 -11.26 11.02 -16.38
CA GLN A 150 -12.71 10.94 -16.09
C GLN A 150 -13.44 12.25 -16.41
N GLU A 151 -12.86 13.41 -16.09
CA GLU A 151 -13.49 14.71 -16.34
C GLU A 151 -13.50 15.09 -17.83
N THR A 152 -12.50 14.65 -18.60
CA THR A 152 -12.37 15.01 -20.03
C THR A 152 -12.89 13.93 -20.98
N ASP A 153 -13.15 12.72 -20.47
CA ASP A 153 -13.47 11.51 -21.25
C ASP A 153 -12.47 11.22 -22.39
N GLN A 154 -11.23 11.71 -22.28
CA GLN A 154 -10.17 11.51 -23.26
C GLN A 154 -9.31 10.29 -22.92
N PRO A 155 -8.77 9.58 -23.94
CA PRO A 155 -7.85 8.47 -23.69
C PRO A 155 -6.56 8.96 -23.01
N GLU A 156 -6.07 8.18 -22.04
CA GLU A 156 -4.92 8.54 -21.19
C GLU A 156 -3.67 8.93 -21.99
N GLN A 157 -3.43 8.24 -23.11
CA GLN A 157 -2.26 8.50 -23.96
C GLN A 157 -2.33 9.88 -24.62
N PHE A 158 -3.49 10.28 -25.14
CA PHE A 158 -3.68 11.59 -25.77
C PHE A 158 -3.62 12.72 -24.73
N LEU A 159 -4.17 12.47 -23.54
CA LEU A 159 -4.11 13.43 -22.46
C LEU A 159 -2.68 13.65 -21.95
N LYS A 160 -1.84 12.60 -21.90
CA LYS A 160 -0.42 12.72 -21.55
C LYS A 160 0.37 13.59 -22.51
N GLU A 161 0.08 13.52 -23.82
CA GLU A 161 0.74 14.37 -24.82
C GLU A 161 0.49 15.86 -24.52
N ILE A 162 -0.77 16.22 -24.24
CA ILE A 162 -1.16 17.61 -23.95
C ILE A 162 -0.67 18.05 -22.57
N LEU A 163 -0.74 17.18 -21.55
CA LEU A 163 -0.22 17.48 -20.22
C LEU A 163 1.29 17.63 -20.18
N ASN A 164 2.04 16.96 -21.07
CA ASN A 164 3.49 17.14 -21.14
C ASN A 164 3.88 18.54 -21.62
N ASP A 165 3.05 19.15 -22.47
CA ASP A 165 3.29 20.49 -22.99
C ASP A 165 2.92 21.58 -21.95
N LEU A 166 1.83 21.39 -21.20
CA LEU A 166 1.23 22.41 -20.34
C LEU A 166 1.56 22.26 -18.84
N CYS A 167 1.78 21.04 -18.36
CA CYS A 167 1.86 20.71 -16.94
C CYS A 167 3.24 20.16 -16.54
N MET A 168 3.52 20.22 -15.24
CA MET A 168 4.62 19.54 -14.58
C MET A 168 4.09 18.36 -13.77
N TYR A 169 4.81 17.23 -13.81
CA TYR A 169 4.45 16.03 -13.06
C TYR A 169 5.21 15.94 -11.72
N ASN A 170 4.45 15.92 -10.62
CA ASN A 170 4.99 15.86 -9.27
C ASN A 170 5.43 14.43 -8.92
N LYS A 171 6.74 14.16 -8.96
CA LYS A 171 7.31 12.83 -8.71
C LYS A 171 7.52 12.51 -7.22
N ARG A 172 7.52 13.50 -6.33
CA ARG A 172 7.85 13.36 -4.89
C ARG A 172 7.03 14.33 -4.03
N GLY A 173 6.95 14.06 -2.73
CA GLY A 173 6.27 14.91 -1.75
C GLY A 173 4.78 14.58 -1.57
N PRO A 174 4.04 15.39 -0.79
CA PRO A 174 2.62 15.16 -0.49
C PRO A 174 1.70 15.16 -1.73
N ASN A 175 2.15 15.80 -2.81
CA ASN A 175 1.43 15.88 -4.09
C ASN A 175 1.96 14.87 -5.14
N GLN A 176 2.66 13.81 -4.70
CA GLN A 176 3.18 12.79 -5.60
C GLN A 176 2.08 12.18 -6.47
N GLY A 177 2.34 12.07 -7.77
CA GLY A 177 1.40 11.49 -8.73
C GLY A 177 0.38 12.47 -9.31
N THR A 178 0.48 13.75 -8.97
CA THR A 178 -0.37 14.81 -9.52
C THR A 178 0.34 15.62 -10.61
N HIS A 179 -0.45 16.27 -11.46
CA HIS A 179 -0.02 17.24 -12.47
C HIS A 179 -0.39 18.63 -11.97
N GLU A 180 0.47 19.61 -12.24
CA GLU A 180 0.25 21.02 -11.97
C GLU A 180 0.59 21.85 -13.21
N LEU A 181 -0.15 22.93 -13.49
CA LEU A 181 0.19 23.81 -14.61
C LEU A 181 1.58 24.42 -14.42
N LYS A 182 2.34 24.53 -15.52
CA LYS A 182 3.60 25.28 -15.51
C LYS A 182 3.35 26.71 -15.02
N PRO A 183 4.28 27.30 -14.24
CA PRO A 183 4.12 28.63 -13.68
C PRO A 183 3.94 29.73 -14.75
N GLU A 184 4.42 29.48 -15.97
CA GLU A 184 4.26 30.36 -17.14
C GLU A 184 2.79 30.56 -17.55
N TYR A 185 1.95 29.52 -17.41
CA TYR A 185 0.53 29.59 -17.76
C TYR A 185 -0.39 29.95 -16.60
N LYS A 186 0.15 30.10 -15.37
CA LYS A 186 -0.64 30.55 -14.20
C LYS A 186 -0.96 32.04 -14.24
N LYS A 187 -0.29 32.83 -15.09
CA LYS A 187 -0.44 34.30 -15.16
C LYS A 187 -1.35 34.78 -16.30
N SER A 188 -1.69 33.92 -17.26
CA SER A 188 -2.41 34.33 -18.47
C SER A 188 -3.93 34.37 -18.34
N SER A 189 -4.51 34.04 -17.17
CA SER A 189 -5.96 34.15 -16.95
C SER A 189 -6.45 35.56 -16.60
N GLU A 190 -5.54 36.52 -16.36
CA GLU A 190 -5.92 37.88 -15.92
C GLU A 190 -5.89 38.93 -17.05
N ASP A 191 -5.38 38.60 -18.24
CA ASP A 191 -5.24 39.55 -19.38
C ASP A 191 -6.24 39.32 -20.53
N ALA A 192 -7.28 38.49 -20.35
CA ALA A 192 -8.31 38.24 -21.37
C ALA A 192 -9.74 38.65 -20.96
N ALA A 193 -9.85 39.46 -19.91
CA ALA A 193 -11.08 40.17 -19.53
C ALA A 193 -10.79 41.68 -19.51
N GLY A 194 -10.61 42.25 -20.70
CA GLY A 194 -10.58 43.69 -20.98
C GLY A 194 -11.32 43.95 -22.28
#